data_AF-A0A6J1W939-F1
#
_entry.id   AF-A0A6J1W939-F1
#
_cell.length_a   1.000
_cell.length_b   1.000
_cell.length_c   1.000
_cell.angle_alpha   90.00
_cell.angle_beta   90.00
_cell.angle_gamma   90.00
#
_symmetry.space_group_name_H-M   'P 1'
#
loop_
_entity.id
_entity.type
_entity.pdbx_description
1 polymer ?
#
loop_
_entity_poly.entity_id
_entity_poly.type
_entity_poly.pdbx_seq_one_letter_code
_entity_poly.pdbx_strand_id
1 'polypeptide(L)'
;YVISSLELLVAEDYMIVYLNGATPRRRMPGIGWLKKCYQMIDRRLRKNLKALIIVHPSWFIRTVLAISRPFISVKFISKIQYVHTLEELAHTIPMEHVQIPDCILQ
;
A
#
# COMPACT_ATOMS: atom_id res chain seq x y z
N TYR A 1 -8.72 13.33 -2.40
CA TYR A 1 -8.69 12.50 -3.61
C TYR A 1 -8.55 11.02 -3.28
N VAL A 2 -7.44 10.53 -2.70
CA VAL A 2 -7.30 9.08 -2.39
C VAL A 2 -8.35 8.58 -1.39
N ILE A 3 -8.64 9.33 -0.33
CA ILE A 3 -9.64 8.95 0.69
C ILE A 3 -11.06 8.89 0.09
N SER A 4 -11.46 9.87 -0.72
CA SER A 4 -12.77 9.90 -1.39
C SER A 4 -12.93 8.79 -2.44
N SER A 5 -11.87 8.39 -3.14
CA SER A 5 -11.91 7.24 -4.05
C SER A 5 -12.01 5.92 -3.28
N LEU A 6 -11.37 5.82 -2.10
CA LEU A 6 -11.45 4.65 -1.24
C LEU A 6 -12.84 4.49 -0.60
N GLU A 7 -13.55 5.59 -0.30
CA GLU A 7 -14.92 5.56 0.23
C GLU A 7 -15.91 4.82 -0.68
N LEU A 8 -15.70 4.84 -2.00
CA LEU A 8 -16.51 4.07 -2.95
C LEU A 8 -16.22 2.55 -2.88
N LEU A 9 -15.01 2.16 -2.49
CA LEU A 9 -14.58 0.76 -2.34
C LEU A 9 -14.93 0.16 -0.98
N VAL A 10 -15.47 0.96 -0.05
CA VAL A 10 -15.83 0.58 1.33
C VAL A 10 -16.91 -0.51 1.41
N ALA A 11 -17.64 -0.77 0.33
CA ALA A 11 -18.65 -1.82 0.28
C ALA A 11 -18.06 -3.24 0.19
N GLU A 12 -16.84 -3.39 -0.31
CA GLU A 12 -16.25 -4.69 -0.64
C GLU A 12 -14.83 -4.85 -0.11
N ASP A 13 -14.35 -6.09 -0.08
CA ASP A 13 -12.96 -6.39 0.24
C ASP A 13 -12.05 -5.95 -0.91
N TYR A 14 -10.97 -5.25 -0.60
CA TYR A 14 -10.09 -4.69 -1.63
C TYR A 14 -8.60 -4.87 -1.29
N MET A 15 -7.75 -4.78 -2.31
CA MET A 15 -6.29 -4.78 -2.19
C MET A 15 -5.74 -3.44 -2.68
N ILE A 16 -4.69 -2.93 -2.03
CA ILE A 16 -3.95 -1.76 -2.49
C ILE A 16 -2.59 -2.21 -3.01
N VAL A 17 -2.24 -1.81 -4.24
CA VAL A 17 -0.91 -1.98 -4.79
C VAL A 17 -0.21 -0.62 -4.82
N TYR A 18 0.83 -0.45 -4.02
CA TYR A 18 1.69 0.73 -4.00
C TYR A 18 2.94 0.48 -4.85
N LEU A 19 2.99 1.16 -5.99
CA LEU A 19 4.09 1.08 -6.93
C LEU A 19 5.07 2.20 -6.60
N ASN A 20 6.27 1.84 -6.17
CA ASN A 20 7.30 2.79 -5.79
C ASN A 20 8.02 3.33 -7.04
N GLY A 21 7.28 3.99 -7.94
CA GLY A 21 7.80 4.57 -9.18
C GLY A 21 8.68 5.79 -8.88
N ALA A 22 10.00 5.60 -8.89
CA ALA A 22 11.06 6.63 -8.86
C ALA A 22 10.82 7.84 -7.93
N THR A 23 10.10 7.66 -6.81
CA THR A 23 9.72 8.77 -5.94
C THR A 23 10.98 9.29 -5.22
N PRO A 24 11.39 10.55 -5.44
CA PRO A 24 12.58 11.09 -4.80
C PRO A 24 12.42 11.03 -3.28
N ARG A 25 13.48 10.66 -2.55
CA ARG A 25 13.43 10.49 -1.09
C ARG A 25 12.84 11.70 -0.34
N ARG A 26 13.08 12.92 -0.84
CA ARG A 26 12.49 14.17 -0.30
C ARG A 26 10.95 14.23 -0.34
N ARG A 27 10.32 13.44 -1.22
CA ARG A 27 8.86 13.34 -1.37
C ARG A 27 8.29 12.08 -0.70
N MET A 28 9.14 11.20 -0.17
CA MET A 28 8.66 10.02 0.54
C MET A 28 8.15 10.40 1.94
N PRO A 29 7.05 9.81 2.40
CA PRO A 29 6.48 10.13 3.70
C PRO A 29 7.36 9.65 4.85
N GLY A 30 7.55 10.51 5.85
CA GLY A 30 8.19 10.14 7.12
C GLY A 30 7.23 9.44 8.09
N ILE A 31 7.76 9.02 9.25
CA ILE A 31 7.00 8.31 10.29
C ILE A 31 5.79 9.11 10.78
N GLY A 32 5.96 10.42 11.02
CA GLY A 32 4.88 11.30 11.47
C GLY A 32 3.74 11.41 10.45
N TRP A 33 4.08 11.42 9.16
CA TRP A 33 3.09 11.40 8.08
C TRP A 33 2.34 10.06 8.06
N LEU A 34 3.05 8.93 8.18
CA LEU A 34 2.41 7.61 8.20
C LEU A 34 1.49 7.42 9.39
N LYS A 35 1.89 7.90 10.57
CA LYS A 35 1.03 7.86 11.76
C LYS A 35 -0.26 8.63 11.53
N LYS A 36 -0.16 9.88 11.05
CA LYS A 36 -1.33 10.71 10.73
C LYS A 36 -2.19 10.07 9.64
N CYS A 37 -1.58 9.58 8.57
CA CYS A 37 -2.26 8.89 7.47
C CYS A 37 -3.05 7.68 8.00
N TYR A 38 -2.41 6.80 8.77
CA TYR A 38 -3.07 5.64 9.37
C TYR A 38 -4.22 6.02 10.31
N GLN A 39 -4.11 7.14 11.03
CA GLN A 39 -5.18 7.66 11.90
C GLN A 39 -6.34 8.27 11.11
N MET A 40 -6.07 8.89 9.97
CA MET A 40 -7.08 9.46 9.08
C MET A 40 -7.83 8.39 8.28
N ILE A 41 -7.26 7.21 8.08
CA ILE A 41 -7.95 6.11 7.41
C ILE A 41 -9.03 5.54 8.33
N ASP A 42 -10.27 5.61 7.86
CA ASP A 42 -11.41 5.09 8.58
C ASP A 42 -11.26 3.62 8.96
N ARG A 43 -11.89 3.26 10.08
CA ARG A 43 -11.85 1.88 10.60
C ARG A 43 -12.39 0.87 9.59
N ARG A 44 -13.41 1.24 8.81
CA ARG A 44 -14.05 0.36 7.82
C ARG A 44 -13.10 0.04 6.66
N LEU A 45 -12.41 1.06 6.14
CA LEU A 45 -11.35 0.90 5.13
C LEU A 45 -10.24 -0.05 5.61
N ARG A 46 -9.74 0.16 6.84
CA ARG A 46 -8.70 -0.72 7.41
C ARG A 46 -9.15 -2.17 7.56
N LYS A 47 -10.45 -2.42 7.77
CA LYS A 47 -11.00 -3.78 7.92
C LYS A 47 -11.09 -4.49 6.58
N ASN A 48 -11.67 -3.83 5.58
CA ASN A 48 -11.96 -4.40 4.26
C ASN A 48 -10.71 -4.51 3.37
N LEU A 49 -9.62 -3.82 3.72
CA LEU A 49 -8.33 -4.04 3.09
C LEU A 49 -7.86 -5.48 3.33
N LYS A 50 -7.73 -6.29 2.28
CA LYS A 50 -7.15 -7.65 2.35
C LYS A 50 -5.62 -7.62 2.38
N ALA A 51 -5.02 -6.86 1.47
CA ALA A 51 -3.57 -6.73 1.35
C ALA A 51 -3.17 -5.31 0.94
N LEU A 52 -2.02 -4.86 1.44
CA LEU A 52 -1.27 -3.69 0.99
C LEU A 52 0.05 -4.20 0.41
N ILE A 53 0.10 -4.34 -0.92
CA ILE A 53 1.27 -4.82 -1.64
C ILE A 53 2.14 -3.64 -2.03
N ILE A 54 3.41 -3.67 -1.65
CA ILE A 54 4.41 -2.66 -2.00
C ILE A 54 5.35 -3.27 -3.03
N VAL A 55 5.29 -2.76 -4.25
CA VAL A 55 6.10 -3.22 -5.39
C VAL A 55 7.37 -2.41 -5.47
N HIS A 56 8.50 -3.07 -5.67
CA HIS A 56 9.85 -2.50 -5.67
C HIS A 56 10.13 -1.65 -4.41
N PRO A 57 10.02 -2.22 -3.20
CA PRO A 57 10.23 -1.47 -1.97
C PRO A 57 11.65 -0.91 -1.90
N SER A 58 11.78 0.40 -1.76
CA SER A 58 13.06 1.02 -1.40
C SER A 58 13.48 0.66 0.02
N TRP A 59 14.78 0.74 0.31
CA TRP A 59 15.27 0.58 1.69
C TRP A 59 14.62 1.59 2.65
N PHE A 60 14.33 2.80 2.16
CA PHE A 60 13.68 3.85 2.96
C PHE A 60 12.28 3.43 3.43
N ILE A 61 11.40 2.97 2.53
CA ILE A 61 10.03 2.61 2.93
C ILE A 61 10.01 1.41 3.88
N ARG A 62 10.91 0.44 3.69
CA ARG A 62 11.05 -0.70 4.60
C ARG A 62 11.43 -0.26 6.00
N THR A 63 12.41 0.62 6.12
CA THR A 63 12.87 1.18 7.41
C THR A 63 11.77 1.99 8.08
N VAL A 64 11.13 2.89 7.33
CA VAL A 64 10.05 3.73 7.88
C VAL A 64 8.87 2.86 8.36
N LEU A 65 8.46 1.85 7.59
CA LEU A 65 7.39 0.93 7.99
C LEU A 65 7.79 0.12 9.23
N ALA A 66 9.02 -0.39 9.28
CA ALA A 66 9.54 -1.12 10.44
C ALA A 66 9.50 -0.28 11.72
N ILE A 67 9.90 1.00 11.65
CA ILE A 67 9.89 1.91 12.81
C ILE A 67 8.46 2.36 13.16
N SER A 68 7.54 2.40 12.19
CA SER A 68 6.14 2.74 12.43
C SER A 68 5.33 1.63 13.11
N ARG A 69 5.86 0.41 13.21
CA ARG A 69 5.20 -0.77 13.79
C ARG A 69 4.53 -0.52 15.16
N PRO A 70 5.13 0.20 16.13
CA PRO A 70 4.51 0.42 17.44
C PRO A 70 3.17 1.17 17.40
N PHE A 71 2.86 1.89 16.31
CA PHE A 71 1.66 2.71 16.18
C PHE A 71 0.62 2.12 15.22
N ILE A 72 0.95 1.02 14.54
CA ILE A 72 0.09 0.35 13.58
C ILE A 72 -0.37 -0.97 14.21
N SER A 73 -1.66 -1.31 14.03
CA SER A 73 -2.16 -2.58 14.59
C SER A 73 -1.46 -3.78 13.95
N VAL A 74 -1.20 -4.81 14.75
CA VAL A 74 -0.59 -6.07 14.28
C VAL A 74 -1.39 -6.66 13.11
N LYS A 75 -2.73 -6.61 13.18
CA LYS A 75 -3.65 -7.05 12.11
C LYS A 75 -3.50 -6.26 10.81
N PHE A 76 -3.04 -5.01 10.87
CA PHE A 76 -2.80 -4.22 9.67
C PHE A 76 -1.40 -4.48 9.11
N ILE A 77 -0.40 -4.60 9.99
CA ILE A 77 0.97 -4.97 9.57
C ILE A 77 0.98 -6.33 8.86
N SER A 78 0.17 -7.29 9.29
CA SER A 78 0.05 -8.60 8.64
C SER A 78 -0.55 -8.54 7.23
N LYS A 79 -1.14 -7.41 6.83
CA LYS A 79 -1.66 -7.17 5.48
C LYS A 79 -0.60 -6.60 4.55
N ILE A 80 0.55 -6.15 5.07
CA ILE A 80 1.62 -5.54 4.27
C ILE A 80 2.45 -6.64 3.64
N GLN A 81 2.54 -6.62 2.30
CA GLN A 81 3.33 -7.55 1.51
C GLN A 81 4.34 -6.76 0.68
N TYR A 82 5.54 -7.31 0.51
CA TYR A 82 6.59 -6.73 -0.32
C TYR A 82 6.80 -7.62 -1.52
N VAL A 83 6.80 -7.02 -2.70
CA VAL A 83 6.99 -7.73 -3.97
C VAL A 83 8.11 -7.05 -4.74
N HIS A 84 9.06 -7.84 -5.23
CA HIS A 84 10.27 -7.33 -5.86
C HIS A 84 10.19 -7.25 -7.39
N THR A 85 9.26 -7.96 -8.01
CA THR A 85 9.06 -7.98 -9.47
C THR A 85 7.57 -7.95 -9.83
N LEU A 86 7.25 -7.45 -11.04
CA LEU A 86 5.87 -7.52 -11.56
C LEU A 86 5.39 -8.96 -11.79
N GLU A 87 6.32 -9.88 -12.06
CA GLU A 87 6.02 -11.31 -12.17
C GLU A 87 5.49 -11.89 -10.86
N GLU A 88 6.14 -11.59 -9.72
CA GLU A 88 5.67 -12.00 -8.40
C GLU A 88 4.32 -11.35 -8.04
N LEU A 89 4.07 -10.13 -8.51
CA LEU A 89 2.76 -9.48 -8.37
C LEU A 89 1.68 -10.23 -9.15
N ALA A 90 1.97 -10.65 -10.38
CA ALA A 90 1.04 -11.37 -11.25
C ALA A 90 0.68 -12.77 -10.72
N HIS A 91 1.53 -13.37 -9.89
CA HIS A 91 1.22 -14.62 -9.20
C HIS A 91 0.32 -14.39 -7.96
N THR A 92 0.32 -13.18 -7.42
CA THR A 92 -0.42 -12.82 -6.19
C THR A 92 -1.81 -12.26 -6.49
N ILE A 93 -1.99 -11.61 -7.64
CA ILE A 93 -3.27 -11.02 -8.06
C ILE A 93 -3.67 -11.61 -9.40
N PRO A 94 -4.90 -12.15 -9.56
CA PRO A 94 -5.41 -12.49 -10.88
C PRO A 94 -5.49 -11.22 -11.72
N MET A 95 -4.60 -11.13 -12.71
CA MET A 95 -4.40 -9.95 -13.57
C MET A 95 -5.65 -9.62 -14.42
N GLU A 96 -6.63 -10.52 -14.48
CA GLU A 96 -7.90 -10.37 -15.22
C GLU A 96 -8.72 -9.14 -14.81
N HIS A 97 -8.50 -8.59 -13.61
CA HIS A 97 -9.24 -7.42 -13.10
C HIS A 97 -8.34 -6.19 -12.81
N VAL A 98 -7.04 -6.27 -13.10
CA VAL A 98 -6.09 -5.19 -12.76
C VAL A 98 -5.86 -4.32 -14.00
N GLN A 99 -6.48 -3.14 -14.04
CA GLN A 99 -6.10 -2.09 -14.98
C GLN A 99 -4.78 -1.45 -14.50
N ILE A 100 -3.64 -2.03 -14.90
CA ILE A 100 -2.32 -1.43 -14.67
C ILE A 100 -2.07 -0.38 -15.75
N PRO A 101 -1.81 0.89 -15.40
CA PRO A 101 -1.43 1.91 -16.40
C PRO A 101 -0.16 1.51 -17.15
N ASP A 102 -0.13 1.69 -18.47
CA ASP A 102 0.97 1.27 -19.36
C ASP A 102 2.35 1.81 -18.96
N CYS A 103 2.40 2.93 -18.24
CA CYS A 103 3.64 3.55 -17.78
C CYS A 103 4.43 2.73 -16.75
N ILE A 104 3.90 1.59 -16.31
CA ILE A 104 4.49 0.71 -15.30
C ILE A 104 5.12 -0.55 -15.91
N LEU A 105 4.82 -0.88 -17.16
CA LEU A 105 5.25 -2.11 -17.83
C LEU A 105 6.63 -2.03 -18.52
N GLN A 106 7.42 -0.98 -18.27
CA GLN A 106 8.74 -0.76 -18.90
C GLN A 106 9.90 -1.27 -18.06
#